data_AF-A0A3A5I9R9-F1
#
_entry.id   AF-A0A3A5I9R9-F1
#
_cell.length_a   1.000
_cell.length_b   1.000
_cell.length_c   1.000
_cell.angle_alpha   90.00
_cell.angle_beta   90.00
_cell.angle_gamma   90.00
#
_symmetry.space_group_name_H-M   'P 1'
#
loop_
_entity.id
_entity.type
_entity.pdbx_description
1 polymer ?
#
loop_
_entity_poly.entity_id
_entity_poly.type
_entity_poly.pdbx_seq_one_letter_code
_entity_poly.pdbx_strand_id
1 'polypeptide(L)'
;MIETGMYLLLVSREKDQEEHYRCRVADIDEGVILIDYPVNIGTNRSTFFVDGMQLSAEFIDPKYSSAVYTFDTEVKGRTKRDIPLLILHDPGLEKYVRIQRRKFVRVPIPVDAAIYLENVAPFTAATEDISAGGSLFLCQKG
;
A
#
# COMPACT_ATOMS: atom_id res chain seq x y z
N MET A 1 12.91 1.28 4.33
CA MET A 1 13.41 1.42 2.94
C MET A 1 12.62 0.48 2.05
N ILE A 2 12.53 0.75 0.74
CA ILE A 2 11.90 -0.20 -0.19
C ILE A 2 12.82 -1.41 -0.33
N GLU A 3 12.24 -2.59 -0.30
CA GLU A 3 12.90 -3.89 -0.41
C GLU A 3 12.15 -4.74 -1.44
N THR A 4 12.85 -5.70 -2.03
CA THR A 4 12.24 -6.63 -2.99
C THR A 4 11.10 -7.42 -2.35
N GLY A 5 10.02 -7.66 -3.09
CA GLY A 5 8.83 -8.34 -2.61
C GLY A 5 7.80 -7.45 -1.92
N MET A 6 8.13 -6.17 -1.64
CA MET A 6 7.19 -5.22 -1.08
C MET A 6 6.09 -4.83 -2.08
N TYR A 7 4.91 -4.51 -1.55
CA TYR A 7 3.83 -3.93 -2.34
C TYR A 7 3.99 -2.41 -2.41
N LEU A 8 3.80 -1.86 -3.62
CA LEU A 8 3.62 -0.43 -3.84
C LEU A 8 2.17 -0.17 -4.26
N LEU A 9 1.65 0.95 -3.78
CA LEU A 9 0.43 1.57 -4.29
C LEU A 9 0.86 2.72 -5.20
N LEU A 10 0.57 2.62 -6.49
CA LEU A 10 0.80 3.71 -7.43
C LEU A 10 -0.48 4.51 -7.60
N VAL A 11 -0.34 5.83 -7.61
CA VAL A 11 -1.42 6.78 -7.79
C VAL A 11 -1.13 7.59 -9.04
N SER A 12 -2.04 7.53 -10.01
CA SER A 12 -2.06 8.42 -11.18
C SER A 12 -3.10 9.51 -10.96
N ARG A 13 -2.72 10.76 -11.23
CA ARG A 13 -3.60 11.93 -11.16
C ARG A 13 -3.69 12.55 -12.54
N GLU A 14 -4.51 11.98 -13.41
CA GLU A 14 -4.77 12.52 -14.74
C GLU A 14 -6.18 13.10 -14.81
N LYS A 15 -6.30 14.33 -15.36
CA LYS A 15 -7.58 14.95 -15.77
C LYS A 15 -8.71 14.85 -14.72
N ASP A 16 -8.39 15.15 -13.46
CA ASP A 16 -9.35 15.17 -12.35
C ASP A 16 -9.90 13.79 -11.93
N GLN A 17 -9.26 12.70 -12.40
CA GLN A 17 -9.49 11.35 -11.90
C GLN A 17 -8.22 10.81 -11.24
N GLU A 18 -8.39 10.32 -10.01
CA GLU A 18 -7.34 9.63 -9.27
C GLU A 18 -7.54 8.12 -9.45
N GLU A 19 -6.53 7.46 -10.01
CA GLU A 19 -6.53 6.03 -10.21
C GLU A 19 -5.46 5.36 -9.35
N HIS A 20 -5.86 4.28 -8.69
CA HIS A 20 -4.98 3.53 -7.78
C HIS A 20 -4.64 2.16 -8.35
N TYR A 21 -3.36 1.84 -8.30
CA TYR A 21 -2.79 0.60 -8.81
C TYR A 21 -1.97 -0.08 -7.74
N ARG A 22 -2.05 -1.40 -7.67
CA ARG A 22 -1.14 -2.20 -6.85
C ARG A 22 -0.13 -2.92 -7.73
N CYS A 23 1.12 -2.95 -7.28
CA CYS A 23 2.18 -3.75 -7.87
C CYS A 23 3.10 -4.26 -6.76
N ARG A 24 4.01 -5.15 -7.12
CA ARG A 24 5.05 -5.69 -6.25
C ARG A 24 6.43 -5.36 -6.81
N VAL A 25 7.34 -4.98 -5.92
CA VAL A 25 8.75 -4.77 -6.24
C VAL A 25 9.37 -6.11 -6.60
N ALA A 26 9.81 -6.22 -7.85
CA ALA A 26 10.51 -7.38 -8.37
C ALA A 26 12.02 -7.30 -8.13
N ASP A 27 12.59 -6.09 -8.20
CA ASP A 27 14.01 -5.84 -7.99
C ASP A 27 14.27 -4.34 -7.74
N ILE A 28 15.45 -4.01 -7.21
CA ILE A 28 15.87 -2.62 -6.97
C ILE A 28 17.30 -2.47 -7.47
N ASP A 29 17.50 -1.52 -8.37
CA ASP A 29 18.80 -1.18 -8.93
C ASP A 29 19.10 0.31 -8.67
N GLU A 30 20.31 0.76 -9.00
CA GLU A 30 20.73 2.14 -8.75
C GLU A 30 19.86 3.15 -9.52
N GLY A 31 19.05 3.91 -8.79
CA GLY A 31 18.16 4.94 -9.33
C GLY A 31 16.87 4.43 -9.98
N VAL A 32 16.57 3.13 -9.90
CA VAL A 32 15.34 2.56 -10.47
C VAL A 32 14.74 1.44 -9.62
N ILE A 33 13.41 1.33 -9.69
CA ILE A 33 12.63 0.27 -9.05
C ILE A 33 11.97 -0.55 -10.14
N LEU A 34 12.26 -1.86 -10.17
CA LEU A 34 11.63 -2.80 -11.08
C LEU A 34 10.40 -3.38 -10.41
N ILE A 35 9.24 -3.24 -11.04
CA ILE A 35 7.96 -3.72 -10.51
C ILE A 35 7.29 -4.67 -11.49
N ASP A 36 6.48 -5.59 -10.96
CA ASP A 36 5.50 -6.29 -11.79
C ASP A 36 4.47 -5.31 -12.37
N TYR A 37 3.70 -5.80 -13.33
CA TYR A 37 2.78 -4.93 -14.07
C TYR A 37 1.62 -4.47 -13.16
N PRO A 38 1.39 -3.16 -12.95
CA PRO A 38 0.41 -2.68 -11.99
C PRO A 38 -1.03 -3.05 -12.37
N VAL A 39 -1.80 -3.39 -11.36
CA VAL A 39 -3.22 -3.76 -11.50
C VAL A 39 -4.08 -2.70 -10.82
N ASN A 40 -5.03 -2.14 -11.54
CA ASN A 40 -5.98 -1.16 -11.00
C ASN A 40 -6.81 -1.81 -9.89
N ILE A 41 -6.92 -1.15 -8.74
CA ILE A 41 -7.59 -1.71 -7.55
C ILE A 41 -9.10 -1.77 -7.72
N GLY A 42 -9.71 -0.83 -8.44
CA GLY A 42 -11.15 -0.79 -8.67
C GLY A 42 -11.61 -1.79 -9.74
N THR A 43 -10.87 -1.91 -10.84
CA THR A 43 -11.27 -2.74 -11.98
C THR A 43 -10.60 -4.11 -12.03
N ASN A 44 -9.57 -4.33 -11.21
CA ASN A 44 -8.72 -5.52 -11.20
C ASN A 44 -8.13 -5.85 -12.60
N ARG A 45 -7.89 -4.82 -13.41
CA ARG A 45 -7.27 -4.92 -14.74
C ARG A 45 -6.00 -4.08 -14.81
N SER A 46 -5.04 -4.55 -15.59
CA SER A 46 -3.87 -3.76 -15.97
C SER A 46 -4.23 -2.74 -17.05
N THR A 47 -3.82 -1.49 -16.87
CA THR A 47 -3.91 -0.43 -17.91
C THR A 47 -2.58 -0.25 -18.64
N PHE A 48 -2.54 0.56 -19.69
CA PHE A 48 -1.28 0.92 -20.34
C PHE A 48 -0.52 2.01 -19.57
N PHE A 49 0.69 1.68 -19.15
CA PHE A 49 1.66 2.65 -18.65
C PHE A 49 2.58 3.09 -19.79
N VAL A 50 2.69 4.40 -20.00
CA VAL A 50 3.54 5.01 -21.04
C VAL A 50 4.78 5.62 -20.43
N ASP A 51 5.87 5.61 -21.19
CA ASP A 51 7.14 6.20 -20.74
C ASP A 51 6.96 7.71 -20.49
N GLY A 52 7.48 8.20 -19.37
CA GLY A 52 7.30 9.57 -18.89
C GLY A 52 6.02 9.81 -18.08
N MET A 53 5.14 8.81 -17.95
CA MET A 53 3.96 8.93 -17.09
C MET A 53 4.38 9.17 -15.64
N GLN A 54 3.90 10.28 -15.06
CA GLN A 54 4.15 10.65 -13.68
C GLN A 54 3.18 9.93 -12.75
N LEU A 55 3.72 9.39 -11.66
CA LEU A 55 2.99 8.62 -10.66
C LEU A 55 3.49 9.03 -9.27
N SER A 56 2.63 8.88 -8.27
CA SER A 56 3.08 8.84 -6.87
C SER A 56 3.10 7.39 -6.41
N ALA A 57 4.16 6.96 -5.75
CA ALA A 57 4.27 5.63 -5.18
C ALA A 57 4.17 5.71 -3.66
N GLU A 58 3.37 4.84 -3.06
CA GLU A 58 3.23 4.68 -1.62
C GLU A 58 3.59 3.28 -1.16
N PHE A 59 4.24 3.18 -0.01
CA PHE A 59 4.53 1.90 0.64
C PHE A 59 4.52 2.03 2.16
N ILE A 60 4.33 0.90 2.84
CA ILE A 60 4.47 0.80 4.28
C ILE A 60 5.82 0.15 4.56
N ASP A 61 6.62 0.78 5.41
CA ASP A 61 7.88 0.16 5.85
C ASP A 61 7.56 -1.01 6.80
N PRO A 62 7.96 -2.26 6.47
CA PRO A 62 7.68 -3.42 7.32
C PRO A 62 8.25 -3.29 8.73
N LYS A 63 9.32 -2.50 8.91
CA LYS A 63 9.98 -2.28 10.21
C LYS A 63 9.24 -1.26 11.06
N TYR A 64 8.42 -0.40 10.46
CA TYR A 64 7.67 0.65 11.14
C TYR A 64 6.18 0.54 10.76
N SER A 65 5.46 -0.34 11.47
CA SER A 65 4.11 -0.87 11.19
C SER A 65 2.97 0.14 10.93
N SER A 66 3.22 1.45 10.96
CA SER A 66 2.21 2.48 10.72
C SER A 66 2.63 3.62 9.81
N ALA A 67 3.92 3.75 9.47
CA ALA A 67 4.41 4.87 8.67
C ALA A 67 4.25 4.54 7.18
N VAL A 68 3.44 5.32 6.50
CA VAL A 68 3.38 5.30 5.04
C VAL A 68 4.48 6.23 4.54
N TYR A 69 5.24 5.78 3.55
CA TYR A 69 6.16 6.61 2.79
C TYR A 69 5.59 6.84 1.41
N THR A 70 5.74 8.05 0.89
CA THR A 70 5.36 8.41 -0.47
C THR A 70 6.52 9.11 -1.19
N PHE A 71 6.57 8.97 -2.50
CA PHE A 71 7.48 9.72 -3.36
C PHE A 71 6.91 9.82 -4.77
N ASP A 72 7.31 10.87 -5.49
CA ASP A 72 6.98 11.03 -6.90
C ASP A 72 7.96 10.21 -7.76
N THR A 73 7.44 9.57 -8.79
CA THR A 73 8.19 8.72 -9.70
C THR A 73 7.67 8.87 -11.12
N GLU A 74 8.42 8.35 -12.07
CA GLU A 74 8.02 8.28 -13.46
C GLU A 74 8.34 6.93 -14.07
N VAL A 75 7.51 6.52 -15.03
CA VAL A 75 7.76 5.33 -15.83
C VAL A 75 8.93 5.60 -16.76
N LYS A 76 10.06 4.95 -16.52
CA LYS A 76 11.27 5.03 -17.37
C LYS A 76 11.24 4.09 -18.56
N GLY A 77 10.38 3.07 -18.50
CA GLY A 77 10.24 2.09 -19.56
C GLY A 77 9.73 0.76 -19.05
N ARG A 78 9.96 -0.27 -19.87
CA ARG A 78 9.61 -1.66 -19.58
C ARG A 78 10.76 -2.57 -19.95
N THR A 79 10.97 -3.62 -19.16
CA THR A 79 11.92 -4.68 -19.47
C THR A 79 11.24 -6.03 -19.42
N LYS A 80 11.79 -7.01 -20.13
CA LYS A 80 11.27 -8.37 -20.18
C LYS A 80 12.34 -9.31 -19.64
N ARG A 81 12.12 -9.80 -18.42
CA ARG A 81 12.79 -10.99 -17.88
C ARG A 81 11.87 -12.18 -18.16
N ASP A 82 11.54 -12.99 -17.16
CA ASP A 82 10.54 -14.07 -17.28
C ASP A 82 9.10 -13.52 -17.39
N ILE A 83 8.86 -12.33 -16.82
CA ILE A 83 7.60 -11.58 -16.88
C ILE A 83 7.87 -10.14 -17.32
N PRO A 84 6.88 -9.44 -17.91
CA PRO A 84 7.01 -8.01 -18.19
C PRO A 84 7.09 -7.22 -16.88
N LEU A 85 8.13 -6.40 -16.76
CA LEU A 85 8.35 -5.49 -15.64
C LEU A 85 8.30 -4.05 -16.12
N LEU A 86 7.77 -3.17 -15.28
CA LEU A 86 7.92 -1.73 -15.45
C LEU A 86 9.13 -1.23 -14.68
N ILE A 87 9.79 -0.21 -15.24
CA ILE A 87 10.91 0.48 -14.64
C ILE A 87 10.38 1.82 -14.12
N LEU A 88 10.41 2.01 -12.81
CA LEU A 88 10.12 3.27 -12.17
C LEU A 88 11.41 3.99 -11.79
N HIS A 89 11.42 5.30 -11.83
CA HIS A 89 12.50 6.12 -11.27
C HIS A 89 12.51 6.06 -9.73
N ASP A 90 13.64 5.77 -9.11
CA ASP A 90 13.82 5.98 -7.68
C ASP A 90 14.38 7.38 -7.44
N PRO A 91 13.63 8.32 -6.83
CA PRO A 91 14.10 9.67 -6.59
C PRO A 91 15.12 9.77 -5.44
N GLY A 92 15.44 8.68 -4.75
CA GLY A 92 16.37 8.67 -3.62
C GLY A 92 15.67 8.88 -2.28
N LEU A 93 16.25 8.32 -1.21
CA LEU A 93 15.67 8.29 0.13
C LEU A 93 15.38 9.69 0.70
N GLU A 94 16.18 10.68 0.31
CA GLU A 94 16.02 12.09 0.71
C GLU A 94 14.75 12.73 0.15
N LYS A 95 14.16 12.16 -0.90
CA LYS A 95 12.90 12.61 -1.50
C LYS A 95 11.68 11.88 -0.95
N TYR A 96 11.88 10.86 -0.12
CA TYR A 96 10.77 10.09 0.42
C TYR A 96 10.13 10.87 1.55
N VAL A 97 8.82 11.10 1.43
CA VAL A 97 8.03 11.81 2.43
C VAL A 97 7.32 10.79 3.31
N ARG A 98 7.57 10.87 4.62
CA ARG A 98 6.85 10.06 5.61
C ARG A 98 5.50 10.72 5.92
N ILE A 99 4.41 10.00 5.70
CA ILE A 99 3.04 10.41 6.02
C ILE A 99 2.54 9.65 7.25
N GLN A 100 2.11 10.40 8.26
CA GLN A 100 1.37 9.86 9.41
C GLN A 100 -0.14 9.99 9.17
N ARG A 101 -0.76 8.94 8.61
CA ARG A 101 -2.21 8.90 8.32
C ARG A 101 -3.12 8.65 9.52
N ARG A 102 -2.58 8.15 10.64
CA ARG A 102 -3.35 7.85 11.86
C ARG A 102 -3.23 9.01 12.85
N LYS A 103 -4.37 9.60 13.21
CA LYS A 103 -4.48 10.66 14.23
C LYS A 103 -4.31 10.14 15.66
N PHE A 104 -4.68 8.88 15.91
CA PHE A 104 -4.63 8.25 17.23
C PHE A 104 -3.66 7.08 17.25
N VAL A 105 -2.90 6.98 18.34
CA VAL A 105 -2.02 5.84 18.61
C VAL A 105 -2.87 4.60 18.81
N ARG A 106 -2.43 3.48 18.22
CA ARG A 106 -3.02 2.17 18.44
C ARG A 106 -2.16 1.37 19.39
N VAL A 107 -2.76 0.80 20.42
CA VAL A 107 -2.09 -0.09 21.37
C VAL A 107 -2.47 -1.53 21.00
N PRO A 108 -1.49 -2.39 20.66
CA PRO A 108 -1.76 -3.80 20.37
C PRO A 108 -2.01 -4.54 21.68
N ILE A 109 -3.28 -4.73 22.02
CA ILE A 109 -3.68 -5.37 23.28
C ILE A 109 -4.91 -6.27 23.05
N PRO A 110 -4.83 -7.55 23.48
CA PRO A 110 -5.99 -8.43 23.48
C PRO A 110 -6.89 -8.11 24.67
N VAL A 111 -8.11 -7.66 24.38
CA VAL A 111 -9.17 -7.44 25.36
C VAL A 111 -10.42 -8.18 24.89
N ASP A 112 -10.99 -9.00 25.76
CA ASP A 112 -12.25 -9.70 25.50
C ASP A 112 -13.40 -8.71 25.41
N ALA A 113 -14.23 -8.86 24.37
CA ALA A 113 -15.36 -8.00 24.10
C ALA A 113 -16.59 -8.82 23.72
N ALA A 114 -17.76 -8.40 24.23
CA ALA A 114 -19.05 -8.84 23.74
C ALA A 114 -19.56 -7.84 22.71
N ILE A 115 -19.81 -8.31 21.49
CA ILE A 115 -20.23 -7.50 20.36
C ILE A 115 -21.75 -7.63 20.18
N TYR A 116 -22.43 -6.49 20.13
CA TYR A 116 -23.86 -6.37 19.86
C TYR A 116 -24.04 -5.58 18.57
N LEU A 117 -24.61 -6.21 17.54
CA LEU A 117 -24.94 -5.59 16.26
C LEU A 117 -26.43 -5.72 16.00
N GLU A 118 -27.01 -4.76 15.28
CA GLU A 118 -28.39 -4.90 14.82
C GLU A 118 -28.51 -6.10 13.87
N ASN A 119 -29.52 -6.94 14.10
CA ASN A 119 -29.84 -8.11 13.27
C ASN A 119 -28.77 -9.23 13.24
N VAL A 120 -27.84 -9.27 14.20
CA VAL A 120 -26.88 -10.37 14.38
C VAL A 120 -26.95 -10.85 15.83
N ALA A 121 -26.89 -12.18 16.04
CA ALA A 121 -26.81 -12.73 17.39
C ALA A 121 -25.53 -12.21 18.09
N PRO A 122 -25.61 -11.80 19.36
CA PRO A 122 -24.43 -11.37 20.10
C PRO A 122 -23.34 -12.44 20.08
N PHE A 123 -22.10 -12.01 19.93
CA PHE A 123 -20.94 -12.90 19.91
C PHE A 123 -19.77 -12.28 20.68
N THR A 124 -18.79 -13.11 21.02
CA THR A 124 -17.56 -12.66 21.68
C THR A 124 -16.42 -12.58 20.67
N ALA A 125 -15.54 -11.61 20.89
CA ALA A 125 -14.32 -11.41 20.10
C ALA A 125 -13.22 -10.86 21.01
N ALA A 126 -11.98 -10.90 20.54
CA ALA A 126 -10.86 -10.22 21.17
C ALA A 126 -10.40 -9.06 20.29
N THR A 127 -9.97 -7.95 20.89
CA THR A 127 -9.31 -6.88 20.13
C THR A 127 -7.92 -7.32 19.66
N GLU A 128 -7.53 -6.91 18.47
CA GLU A 128 -6.14 -6.96 18.02
C GLU A 128 -5.41 -5.66 18.38
N ASP A 129 -6.07 -4.52 18.15
CA ASP A 129 -5.60 -3.20 18.58
C ASP A 129 -6.76 -2.29 19.03
N ILE A 130 -6.44 -1.33 19.91
CA ILE A 130 -7.37 -0.29 20.39
C ILE A 130 -6.75 1.10 20.18
N SER A 131 -7.58 2.06 19.78
CA SER A 131 -7.21 3.48 19.69
C SER A 131 -8.36 4.38 20.14
N ALA A 132 -8.07 5.65 20.40
CA ALA A 132 -9.12 6.63 20.73
C ALA A 132 -10.14 6.87 19.60
N GLY A 133 -9.84 6.43 18.36
CA GLY A 133 -10.75 6.55 17.21
C GLY A 133 -11.47 5.25 16.83
N GLY A 134 -11.21 4.13 17.51
CA GLY A 134 -11.79 2.83 17.19
C GLY A 134 -10.85 1.65 17.48
N SER A 135 -11.34 0.44 17.23
CA SER A 135 -10.66 -0.83 17.56
C SER A 135 -10.79 -1.84 16.42
N LEU A 136 -9.79 -2.71 16.26
CA LEU A 136 -9.83 -3.88 15.39
C LEU A 136 -10.14 -5.12 16.22
N PHE A 137 -11.10 -5.94 15.77
CA PHE A 137 -11.49 -7.18 16.44
C PHE A 137 -11.12 -8.40 15.60
N LEU A 138 -10.60 -9.43 16.26
CA LEU A 138 -10.39 -10.74 15.69
C LEU A 138 -11.60 -11.62 16.06
N CYS A 139 -12.40 -11.99 15.06
CA CYS A 139 -13.57 -12.83 15.24
C CYS A 139 -13.25 -14.28 14.82
N GLN A 140 -13.75 -15.25 15.56
CA GLN A 140 -13.70 -16.64 15.12
C GLN A 140 -14.64 -16.83 13.92
N LYS A 141 -14.22 -17.60 12.93
CA LYS A 141 -15.13 -18.04 11.86
C LYS A 141 -16.17 -18.98 12.48
N GLY A 142 -17.44 -18.60 12.36
CA GLY A 142 -18.59 -19.47 12.64
C GLY A 142 -18.77 -20.55 11.59
#